data_AF-A0A509L1U7-F1
#
_entry.id   AF-A0A509L1U7-F1
#
_cell.length_a   1.000
_cell.length_b   1.000
_cell.length_c   1.000
_cell.angle_alpha   90.00
_cell.angle_beta   90.00
_cell.angle_gamma   90.00
#
_symmetry.space_group_name_H-M   'P 1'
#
loop_
_entity.id
_entity.type
_entity.pdbx_description
1 polymer ?
#
loop_
_entity_poly.entity_id
_entity_poly.type
_entity_poly.pdbx_seq_one_letter_code
_entity_poly.pdbx_strand_id
1 'polypeptide(L)' 'MPNIRELESLTYIGSHSPALPPGHPFEAVQEYYWTSTTSTFEPTYAWVLYMVDGAVGVGFKTNSDFFVWPVRNSESDF' A
#
# COMPACT_ATOMS: atom_id res chain seq x y z
N MET A 1 -7.42 4.10 4.51
CA MET A 1 -6.27 3.28 4.09
C MET A 1 -6.74 2.36 2.99
N PRO A 2 -6.03 2.27 1.85
CA PRO A 2 -6.42 1.43 0.74
C PRO A 2 -6.36 -0.05 1.12
N ASN A 3 -7.13 -0.87 0.43
CA ASN A 3 -6.94 -2.31 0.45
C ASN A 3 -5.70 -2.71 -0.38
N ILE A 4 -5.24 -3.95 -0.25
CA ILE A 4 -4.01 -4.40 -0.92
C ILE A 4 -4.10 -4.29 -2.45
N ARG A 5 -5.26 -4.58 -3.05
CA ARG A 5 -5.45 -4.51 -4.51
C ARG A 5 -5.41 -3.07 -5.01
N GLU A 6 -6.04 -2.15 -4.28
CA GLU A 6 -6.00 -0.72 -4.61
C GLU A 6 -4.57 -0.19 -4.61
N LEU A 7 -3.79 -0.51 -3.57
CA LEU A 7 -2.43 -0.01 -3.46
C LEU A 7 -1.47 -0.72 -4.44
N GLU A 8 -1.60 -2.04 -4.62
CA GLU A 8 -0.85 -2.81 -5.60
C GLU A 8 -1.11 -2.33 -7.04
N SER A 9 -2.34 -1.88 -7.34
CA SER A 9 -2.69 -1.36 -8.68
C SER A 9 -1.92 -0.11 -9.09
N LEU A 10 -1.30 0.59 -8.14
CA LEU A 10 -0.42 1.73 -8.42
C LEU A 10 0.97 1.29 -8.91
N THR A 11 1.35 0.04 -8.68
CA THR A 11 2.72 -0.41 -8.92
C THR A 11 3.05 -0.52 -10.40
N TYR A 12 4.31 -0.29 -10.74
CA TYR A 12 4.81 -0.40 -12.10
C TYR A 12 6.11 -1.19 -12.15
N ILE A 13 6.07 -2.32 -12.85
CA ILE A 13 7.18 -3.28 -12.95
C ILE A 13 8.46 -2.69 -13.59
N GLY A 14 8.32 -1.62 -14.37
CA GLY A 14 9.45 -0.96 -15.03
C GLY A 14 10.17 0.07 -14.17
N SER A 15 9.78 0.25 -12.90
CA SER A 15 10.35 1.23 -11.98
C SER A 15 10.67 0.62 -10.63
N HIS A 16 11.67 1.21 -9.96
CA HIS A 16 12.17 0.79 -8.66
C HIS A 16 12.55 2.04 -7.88
N SER A 17 12.21 2.09 -6.59
CA SER A 17 12.48 3.20 -5.65
C SER A 17 11.99 4.59 -6.12
N PRO A 18 10.68 4.82 -6.28
CA PRO A 18 9.57 3.90 -5.99
C PRO A 18 9.16 3.05 -7.20
N ALA A 19 8.49 1.93 -6.95
CA ALA A 19 7.85 1.08 -7.94
C ALA A 19 6.56 1.70 -8.48
N LEU A 20 6.62 2.96 -8.91
CA LEU A 20 5.51 3.73 -9.46
C LEU A 20 5.82 4.14 -10.92
N PRO A 21 4.79 4.32 -11.78
CA PRO A 21 4.99 4.77 -13.15
C PRO A 21 5.75 6.12 -13.21
N PRO A 22 6.61 6.33 -14.21
CA PRO A 22 7.23 7.64 -14.44
C PRO A 22 6.17 8.74 -14.59
N GLY A 23 6.40 9.89 -13.93
CA GLY A 23 5.47 11.03 -13.97
C GLY A 23 4.24 10.90 -13.06
N HIS A 24 4.24 9.96 -12.10
CA HIS A 24 3.19 9.88 -11.09
C HIS A 24 3.03 11.20 -10.30
N PRO A 25 1.82 11.54 -9.84
CA PRO A 25 1.56 12.80 -9.12
C PRO A 25 1.89 12.72 -7.62
N PHE A 26 2.27 11.55 -7.12
CA PHE A 26 2.47 11.32 -5.69
C PHE A 26 3.77 11.93 -5.16
N GLU A 27 3.68 12.62 -4.03
CA GLU A 27 4.81 13.25 -3.34
C GLU A 27 5.10 12.52 -2.03
N ALA A 28 6.33 12.65 -1.52
CA ALA A 28 6.78 12.10 -0.24
C ALA A 28 6.46 10.61 -0.04
N VAL A 29 6.56 9.83 -1.12
CA VAL A 29 6.35 8.38 -1.12
C VAL A 29 7.35 7.71 -0.18
N GLN A 30 6.83 6.90 0.73
CA GLN A 30 7.58 6.11 1.70
C GLN A 30 7.85 4.71 1.15
N GLU A 31 8.80 4.01 1.77
CA GLU A 31 9.27 2.71 1.26
C GLU A 31 8.27 1.57 1.46
N TYR A 32 7.38 1.66 2.45
CA TYR A 32 6.47 0.56 2.79
C TYR A 32 5.20 1.04 3.49
N TYR A 33 4.08 0.39 3.18
CA TYR A 33 2.75 0.81 3.59
C TYR A 33 1.88 -0.32 4.12
N TRP A 34 1.16 -0.04 5.20
CA TRP A 34 0.02 -0.81 5.66
C TRP A 34 -1.13 -0.76 4.64
N THR A 35 -1.90 -1.84 4.58
CA THR A 35 -3.18 -1.89 3.86
C THR A 35 -4.31 -2.31 4.80
N SER A 36 -5.57 -2.05 4.41
CA SER A 36 -6.75 -2.45 5.18
C SER A 36 -7.07 -3.95 5.06
N THR A 37 -6.30 -4.71 4.27
CA THR A 37 -6.56 -6.13 4.02
C THR A 37 -5.90 -6.99 5.10
N THR A 38 -6.73 -7.66 5.90
CA THR A 38 -6.27 -8.64 6.90
C THR A 38 -5.81 -9.93 6.21
N SER A 39 -4.76 -10.58 6.74
CA SER A 39 -4.35 -11.90 6.27
C SER A 39 -5.43 -12.93 6.56
N THR A 40 -5.79 -13.73 5.55
CA THR A 40 -6.76 -14.84 5.70
C THR A 40 -6.15 -16.06 6.37
N PHE A 41 -4.82 -16.19 6.36
CA PHE A 41 -4.10 -17.30 6.97
C PHE A 41 -3.90 -17.09 8.48
N GLU A 42 -3.55 -15.87 8.90
CA GLU A 42 -3.33 -15.51 10.30
C GLU A 42 -3.84 -14.08 10.56
N PRO A 43 -5.05 -13.91 11.12
CA PRO A 43 -5.73 -12.61 11.24
C PRO A 43 -5.02 -11.56 12.10
N THR A 44 -4.02 -11.95 12.91
CA THR A 44 -3.16 -11.00 13.63
C THR A 44 -2.22 -10.21 12.71
N TYR A 45 -2.10 -10.61 11.44
CA TYR A 45 -1.34 -9.89 10.41
C TYR A 45 -2.25 -9.19 9.41
N ALA A 46 -1.72 -8.15 8.76
CA ALA A 46 -2.31 -7.49 7.60
C ALA A 46 -1.34 -7.54 6.42
N TRP A 47 -1.88 -7.51 5.21
CA TRP A 47 -1.08 -7.37 4.00
C TRP A 47 -0.44 -5.98 3.95
N VAL A 48 0.80 -5.93 3.47
CA VAL A 48 1.60 -4.70 3.33
C VAL A 48 2.20 -4.64 1.93
N LEU A 49 2.48 -3.43 1.45
CA LEU A 49 3.16 -3.21 0.18
C LEU A 49 4.52 -2.56 0.41
N TYR A 50 5.57 -3.12 -0.17
CA TYR A 50 6.89 -2.52 -0.27
C TYR A 50 6.94 -1.69 -1.56
N MET A 51 6.93 -0.38 -1.42
CA MET A 51 6.93 0.57 -2.54
C MET A 51 8.30 0.70 -3.23
N VAL A 52 9.32 0.03 -2.69
CA VAL A 52 10.65 -0.05 -3.31
C VAL A 52 10.58 -0.82 -4.64
N ASP A 53 9.96 -1.99 -4.64
CA ASP A 53 9.92 -2.93 -5.77
C ASP A 53 8.52 -3.46 -6.10
N GLY A 54 7.49 -3.07 -5.35
CA GLY A 54 6.12 -3.52 -5.52
C GLY A 54 5.82 -4.86 -4.84
N ALA A 55 6.73 -5.40 -4.02
CA ALA A 55 6.50 -6.67 -3.34
C ALA A 55 5.36 -6.57 -2.31
N VAL A 56 4.58 -7.65 -2.22
CA VAL A 56 3.49 -7.80 -1.26
C VAL A 56 3.94 -8.76 -0.15
N GLY A 57 3.79 -8.33 1.11
CA GLY A 57 4.13 -9.13 2.29
C GLY A 57 3.04 -9.08 3.34
N VAL A 58 3.39 -9.46 4.57
CA VAL A 58 2.51 -9.33 5.75
C VAL A 58 3.25 -8.66 6.91
N GLY A 59 2.54 -7.81 7.65
CA GLY A 59 3.03 -7.19 8.88
C GLY A 59 2.13 -7.52 10.07
N PHE A 60 2.73 -7.62 11.26
CA PHE A 60 2.00 -7.91 12.50
C PHE A 60 1.28 -6.65 13.01
N LYS A 61 -0.03 -6.72 13.23
CA LYS A 61 -0.88 -5.53 13.43
C LYS A 61 -0.54 -4.68 14.64
N THR A 62 0.12 -5.23 15.66
CA THR A 62 0.48 -4.48 16.86
C THR A 62 1.78 -3.70 16.69
N ASN A 63 2.53 -3.93 15.61
CA ASN A 63 3.78 -3.22 15.36
C ASN A 63 3.54 -1.92 14.60
N SER A 64 4.47 -0.98 14.75
CA SER A 64 4.48 0.30 14.06
C SER A 64 5.47 0.32 12.88
N ASP A 65 5.59 -0.80 12.17
CA ASP A 65 6.68 -1.03 11.20
C ASP A 65 6.44 -0.38 9.81
N PHE A 66 5.21 0.07 9.51
CA PHE A 66 4.82 0.54 8.17
C PHE A 66 4.07 1.88 8.23
N PHE A 67 4.18 2.66 7.15
CA PHE A 67 3.44 3.91 6.98
C PHE A 67 2.00 3.67 6.53
N VAL A 68 1.15 4.71 6.56
CA VAL A 68 -0.21 4.65 6.03
C VAL A 68 -0.33 5.61 4.86
N TRP A 69 -0.86 5.13 3.73
CA TRP A 69 -1.28 5.99 2.63
C TRP A 69 -2.78 6.32 2.78
N PRO A 70 -3.17 7.55 3.13
CA PRO A 70 -4.57 7.91 3.24
C PRO A 70 -5.22 7.97 1.85
N VAL A 71 -6.42 7.43 1.73
CA VAL A 71 -7.27 7.55 0.54
C VAL A 71 -8.58 8.20 0.95
N ARG A 72 -9.15 8.99 0.04
CA ARG A 72 -10.49 9.56 0.21
C ARG A 72 -11.46 8.78 -0.68
N ASN A 73 -12.63 8.45 -0.14
CA ASN A 73 -13.75 8.08 -0.98
C ASN A 73 -14.35 9.37 -1.54
N SER A 74 -14.72 9.36 -2.82
CA SER A 74 -15.65 10.37 -3.32
C SER A 74 -17.05 9.98 -2.84
N GLU A 75 -17.57 10.65 -1.82
CA GLU A 75 -19.01 10.68 -1.62
C GLU A 75 -19.60 11.35 -2.86
N SER A 76 -20.35 10.57 -3.64
CA SER A 76 -21.21 11.13 -4.67
C SER A 76 -22.52 11.44 -3.95
N ASP A 77 -22.68 12.67 -3.50
CA ASP A 77 -23.99 13.15 -3.06
C ASP A 77 -24.91 13.12 -4.29
N PHE A 78 -25.79 12.12 -4.35
CA PHE A 78 -26.93 12.11 -5.26
C PHE A 78 -28.08 12.92 -4.64
#